data_AF-A0A9Q3L631-F1
#
_entry.id   AF-A0A9Q3L631-F1
#
_cell.length_a   1.000
_cell.length_b   1.000
_cell.length_c   1.000
_cell.angle_alpha   90.00
_cell.angle_beta   90.00
_cell.angle_gamma   90.00
#
_symmetry.space_group_name_H-M   'P 1'
#
loop_
_entity.id
_entity.type
_entity.pdbx_description
1 polymer ?
#
loop_
_entity_poly.entity_id
_entity_poly.type
_entity_poly.pdbx_seq_one_letter_code
_entity_poly.pdbx_strand_id
1 'polypeptide(L)'
;ARNHLDNHFPNWEEQLLPTKAKSFQSASGKMTSIGTIIKEIIIPHRKGNIRLIPESVVLDDAHIQGFLLGTDYQRMYGIEIYNSKNRHITICTNKEKKFSLDVYQISTHDRLEELLNEFREGQFSTTITSKQKLNLLKILRKNRPAFAIGEEPLGKIKGHDIEL
;
A
#
# COMPACT_ATOMS: atom_id res chain seq x y z
N ALA A 1 14.01 2.51 -9.82
CA ALA A 1 13.15 3.39 -8.99
C ALA A 1 11.91 3.94 -9.74
N ARG A 2 12.05 4.50 -10.96
CA ARG A 2 10.97 5.18 -11.70
C ARG A 2 9.67 4.38 -11.80
N ASN A 3 9.72 3.14 -12.30
CA ASN A 3 8.54 2.25 -12.38
C ASN A 3 7.81 2.05 -11.03
N HIS A 4 8.49 2.12 -9.89
CA HIS A 4 7.84 1.96 -8.59
C HIS A 4 7.08 3.24 -8.18
N LEU A 5 7.70 4.41 -8.39
CA LEU A 5 7.06 5.69 -8.11
C LEU A 5 5.90 5.96 -9.07
N ASP A 6 6.03 5.64 -10.36
CA ASP A 6 4.97 5.83 -11.35
C ASP A 6 3.69 5.04 -10.99
N ASN A 7 3.86 3.85 -10.41
CA ASN A 7 2.74 2.98 -10.01
C ASN A 7 2.02 3.45 -8.73
N HIS A 8 2.73 4.11 -7.81
CA HIS A 8 2.22 4.43 -6.48
C HIS A 8 1.98 5.93 -6.25
N PHE A 9 2.67 6.79 -7.01
CA PHE A 9 2.62 8.24 -6.91
C PHE A 9 2.66 8.85 -8.33
N PRO A 10 1.53 8.88 -9.05
CA PRO A 10 1.45 9.52 -10.35
C PRO A 10 1.94 10.97 -10.29
N ASN A 11 2.64 11.42 -11.32
CA ASN A 11 3.19 12.78 -11.45
C ASN A 11 4.16 13.17 -10.31
N TRP A 12 4.89 12.21 -9.74
CA TRP A 12 5.88 12.49 -8.70
C TRP A 12 7.01 13.40 -9.18
N GLU A 13 7.33 13.38 -10.48
CA GLU A 13 8.39 14.21 -11.08
C GLU A 13 8.10 15.71 -10.94
N GLU A 14 6.84 16.12 -11.08
CA GLU A 14 6.42 17.52 -10.90
C GLU A 14 6.54 18.01 -9.45
N GLN A 15 6.67 17.06 -8.51
CA GLN A 15 6.74 17.32 -7.07
C GLN A 15 8.17 17.18 -6.54
N LEU A 16 9.15 17.01 -7.44
CA LEU A 16 10.55 16.93 -7.06
C LEU A 16 11.04 18.29 -6.54
N LEU A 17 11.56 18.24 -5.33
CA LEU A 17 12.29 19.33 -4.73
C LEU A 17 13.79 19.13 -4.97
N PRO A 18 14.58 20.22 -5.05
CA PRO A 18 16.02 20.12 -5.21
C PRO A 18 16.65 19.39 -4.02
N THR A 19 17.54 18.43 -4.31
CA THR A 19 18.27 17.68 -3.29
C THR A 19 19.23 18.61 -2.53
N LYS A 20 19.16 18.60 -1.20
CA LYS A 20 20.12 19.35 -0.34
C LYS A 20 21.47 18.65 -0.17
N ALA A 21 21.56 17.36 -0.51
CA ALA A 21 22.72 16.51 -0.29
C ALA A 21 23.61 16.40 -1.54
N LYS A 22 24.94 16.41 -1.33
CA LYS A 22 25.95 16.48 -2.41
C LYS A 22 26.31 15.13 -3.05
N SER A 23 26.17 14.01 -2.33
CA SER A 23 26.43 12.66 -2.88
C SER A 23 25.89 11.56 -1.97
N PHE A 24 25.27 10.55 -2.56
CA PHE A 24 24.87 9.32 -1.87
C PHE A 24 25.83 8.21 -2.22
N GLN A 25 26.10 7.32 -1.28
CA GLN A 25 27.00 6.19 -1.47
C GLN A 25 26.34 4.92 -0.93
N SER A 26 26.35 3.88 -1.75
CA SER A 26 25.96 2.52 -1.38
C SER A 26 27.21 1.67 -1.17
N ALA A 27 27.00 0.41 -0.77
CA ALA A 27 28.07 -0.59 -0.72
C ALA A 27 28.67 -0.89 -2.11
N SER A 28 27.95 -0.59 -3.20
CA SER A 28 28.38 -0.81 -4.59
C SER A 28 28.96 0.43 -5.26
N GLY A 29 28.97 1.59 -4.60
CA GLY A 29 29.59 2.81 -5.11
C GLY A 29 28.73 4.06 -4.94
N LYS A 30 29.04 5.10 -5.71
CA LYS A 30 28.32 6.37 -5.69
C LYS A 30 26.94 6.20 -6.36
N MET A 31 25.92 6.82 -5.78
CA MET A 31 24.56 6.83 -6.30
C MET A 31 24.16 8.21 -6.81
N THR A 32 23.23 8.21 -7.77
CA THR A 32 22.73 9.40 -8.46
C THR A 32 21.35 9.78 -7.91
N SER A 33 21.27 10.93 -7.25
CA SER A 33 20.00 11.48 -6.77
C SER A 33 19.33 12.36 -7.82
N ILE A 34 18.03 12.17 -8.02
CA ILE A 34 17.21 12.97 -8.95
C ILE A 34 16.59 14.19 -8.24
N GLY A 35 16.20 14.01 -6.99
CA GLY A 35 15.52 15.04 -6.20
C GLY A 35 15.05 14.49 -4.87
N THR A 36 14.30 15.31 -4.15
CA THR A 36 13.64 14.95 -2.90
C THR A 36 12.13 15.04 -3.06
N ILE A 37 11.41 14.08 -2.50
CA ILE A 37 9.94 14.06 -2.48
C ILE A 37 9.45 13.96 -1.03
N ILE A 38 8.33 14.59 -0.73
CA ILE A 38 7.64 14.44 0.54
C ILE A 38 6.33 13.71 0.24
N LYS A 39 6.23 12.45 0.65
CA LYS A 39 5.06 11.62 0.39
C LYS A 39 4.63 10.88 1.64
N GLU A 40 3.32 10.83 1.84
CA GLU A 40 2.73 10.06 2.92
C GLU A 40 2.77 8.56 2.60
N ILE A 41 3.22 7.78 3.58
CA ILE A 41 3.14 6.32 3.58
C ILE A 41 2.09 5.92 4.62
N ILE A 42 1.00 5.33 4.13
CA ILE A 42 -0.08 4.82 4.97
C ILE A 42 0.06 3.30 5.07
N ILE A 43 0.28 2.82 6.29
CA ILE A 43 0.32 1.38 6.57
C ILE A 43 -0.99 1.01 7.27
N PRO A 44 -1.88 0.24 6.62
CA PRO A 44 -3.13 -0.17 7.21
C PRO A 44 -2.88 -1.14 8.37
N HIS A 45 -3.60 -0.96 9.47
CA HIS A 45 -3.51 -1.85 10.63
C HIS A 45 -4.86 -1.93 11.34
N ARG A 46 -5.15 -3.09 11.97
CA ARG A 46 -6.46 -3.40 12.57
C ARG A 46 -6.90 -2.41 13.66
N LYS A 47 -5.94 -1.80 14.36
CA LYS A 47 -6.16 -0.79 15.42
C LYS A 47 -6.16 0.66 14.90
N GLY A 48 -6.26 0.85 13.59
CA GLY A 48 -6.14 2.14 12.91
C GLY A 48 -4.89 2.22 12.03
N ASN A 49 -4.92 3.13 11.06
CA ASN A 49 -3.84 3.30 10.09
C ASN A 49 -2.63 4.01 10.70
N ILE A 50 -1.44 3.56 10.33
CA ILE A 50 -0.16 4.19 10.68
C ILE A 50 0.19 5.14 9.53
N ARG A 51 0.49 6.39 9.85
CA ARG A 51 0.81 7.44 8.88
C ARG A 51 2.25 7.90 9.10
N LEU A 52 3.09 7.74 8.08
CA LEU A 52 4.46 8.25 8.05
C LEU A 52 4.55 9.32 6.95
N ILE A 53 5.30 10.40 7.16
CA ILE A 53 5.47 11.47 6.17
C ILE A 53 6.96 11.74 5.98
N PRO A 54 7.70 10.83 5.31
CA PRO A 54 9.11 11.03 5.07
C PRO A 54 9.40 12.03 3.93
N GLU A 55 10.34 12.94 4.18
CA GLU A 55 11.17 13.58 3.17
C GLU A 55 12.20 12.56 2.67
N SER A 56 12.00 12.08 1.44
CA SER A 56 12.74 10.96 0.84
C SER A 56 13.52 11.41 -0.39
N VAL A 57 14.73 10.92 -0.56
CA VAL A 57 15.54 11.17 -1.76
C VAL A 57 15.22 10.12 -2.82
N VAL A 58 14.97 10.56 -4.04
CA VAL A 58 14.77 9.68 -5.19
C VAL A 58 16.13 9.39 -5.83
N LEU A 59 16.46 8.10 -5.94
CA LEU A 59 17.71 7.61 -6.51
C LEU A 59 17.43 6.95 -7.86
N ASP A 60 18.17 7.35 -8.91
CA ASP A 60 17.94 6.86 -10.28
C ASP A 60 18.48 5.43 -10.47
N ASP A 61 19.65 5.17 -9.87
CA ASP A 61 20.46 3.97 -10.01
C ASP A 61 20.27 2.98 -8.84
N ALA A 62 19.22 3.13 -8.05
CA ALA A 62 18.90 2.17 -6.99
C ALA A 62 18.39 0.84 -7.55
N HIS A 63 19.09 -0.26 -7.21
CA HIS A 63 18.68 -1.62 -7.53
C HIS A 63 17.44 -2.08 -6.75
N ILE A 64 17.21 -1.52 -5.56
CA ILE A 64 16.05 -1.85 -4.71
C ILE A 64 14.85 -1.01 -5.16
N GLN A 65 13.72 -1.68 -5.38
CA GLN A 65 12.44 -1.04 -5.65
C GLN A 65 11.62 -0.97 -4.36
N GLY A 66 11.62 0.19 -3.71
CA GLY A 66 10.85 0.42 -2.50
C GLY A 66 11.30 1.65 -1.72
N PHE A 67 10.66 1.87 -0.58
CA PHE A 67 11.06 2.91 0.36
C PHE A 67 12.10 2.37 1.33
N LEU A 68 13.22 3.09 1.45
CA LEU A 68 14.23 2.86 2.47
C LEU A 68 14.03 3.89 3.57
N LEU A 69 13.60 3.43 4.74
CA LEU A 69 13.54 4.28 5.93
C LEU A 69 14.88 4.20 6.65
N GLY A 70 15.57 5.34 6.70
CA GLY A 70 16.83 5.49 7.42
C GLY A 70 16.66 5.42 8.93
N THR A 71 17.80 5.44 9.62
CA THR A 71 17.86 5.38 11.10
C THR A 71 17.27 6.62 11.77
N ASP A 72 17.25 7.75 11.06
CA ASP A 72 16.55 8.98 11.42
C ASP A 72 15.05 8.75 11.58
N TYR A 73 14.40 8.16 10.59
CA TYR A 73 12.98 7.83 10.64
C TYR A 73 12.68 6.68 11.60
N GLN A 74 13.60 5.73 11.74
CA GLN A 74 13.47 4.68 12.76
C GLN A 74 13.39 5.28 14.16
N ARG A 75 14.26 6.26 14.49
CA ARG A 75 14.21 6.94 15.78
C ARG A 75 12.98 7.83 15.91
N MET A 76 12.65 8.59 14.87
CA MET A 76 11.50 9.51 14.87
C MET A 76 10.17 8.80 15.12
N TYR A 77 9.97 7.64 14.50
CA TYR A 77 8.73 6.86 14.60
C TYR A 77 8.85 5.66 15.56
N GLY A 78 9.90 5.61 16.39
CA GLY A 78 10.12 4.50 17.33
C GLY A 78 9.98 3.11 16.67
N ILE A 79 10.60 2.94 15.50
CA ILE A 79 10.53 1.69 14.73
C ILE A 79 11.52 0.70 15.32
N GLU A 80 11.00 -0.40 15.86
CA GLU A 80 11.81 -1.49 16.43
C GLU A 80 11.56 -2.78 15.65
N ILE A 81 12.63 -3.50 15.32
CA ILE A 81 12.56 -4.78 14.61
C ILE A 81 12.97 -5.89 15.57
N TYR A 82 12.08 -6.84 15.80
CA TYR A 82 12.34 -7.99 16.66
C TYR A 82 12.55 -9.24 15.81
N ASN A 83 13.73 -9.85 15.95
CA ASN A 83 14.13 -11.07 15.23
C ASN A 83 14.16 -12.26 16.20
N SER A 84 13.00 -12.61 16.77
CA SER A 84 12.85 -13.79 17.64
C SER A 84 12.14 -14.93 16.88
N LYS A 85 11.21 -15.67 17.51
CA LYS A 85 10.49 -16.78 16.87
C LYS A 85 9.73 -16.36 15.61
N ASN A 86 9.13 -15.17 15.62
CA ASN A 86 8.48 -14.54 14.48
C ASN A 86 9.02 -13.12 14.31
N ARG A 87 9.44 -12.79 13.09
CA ARG A 87 9.90 -11.44 12.77
C ARG A 87 8.71 -10.48 12.76
N HIS A 88 8.74 -9.51 13.66
CA HIS A 88 7.73 -8.45 13.74
C HIS A 88 8.39 -7.08 13.89
N ILE A 89 7.70 -6.06 13.40
CA ILE A 89 8.10 -4.67 13.45
C ILE A 89 7.12 -3.96 14.35
N THR A 90 7.61 -3.14 15.26
CA THR A 90 6.74 -2.23 16.00
C THR A 90 6.99 -0.79 15.59
N ILE A 91 5.93 -0.01 15.47
CA ILE A 91 5.99 1.41 15.10
C ILE A 91 5.26 2.20 16.18
N CYS A 92 5.93 3.21 16.74
CA CYS A 92 5.35 4.11 17.71
C CYS A 92 4.90 5.40 17.01
N THR A 93 3.62 5.73 17.12
CA THR A 93 3.13 7.04 16.64
C THR A 93 3.18 8.06 17.76
N ASN A 94 3.10 9.35 17.44
CA ASN A 94 3.18 10.51 18.34
C ASN A 94 2.21 10.51 19.55
N LYS A 95 1.35 9.50 19.71
CA LYS A 95 0.30 9.38 20.74
C LYS A 95 0.43 8.10 21.59
N GLU A 96 1.65 7.64 21.89
CA GLU A 96 1.96 6.43 22.68
C GLU A 96 1.42 5.10 22.10
N LYS A 97 0.74 5.14 20.96
CA LYS A 97 0.21 3.95 20.31
C LYS A 97 1.33 3.21 19.60
N LYS A 98 1.68 2.06 20.17
CA LYS A 98 2.58 1.05 19.58
C LYS A 98 1.77 0.09 18.71
N PHE A 99 2.11 0.05 17.44
CA PHE A 99 1.56 -0.88 16.47
C PHE A 99 2.53 -2.03 16.29
N SER A 100 2.05 -3.27 16.21
CA SER A 100 2.89 -4.45 15.93
C SER A 100 2.46 -5.03 14.60
N LEU A 101 3.41 -5.17 13.68
CA LEU A 101 3.21 -5.70 12.35
C LEU A 101 4.05 -6.97 12.18
N ASP A 102 3.39 -8.10 11.94
CA ASP A 102 4.08 -9.33 11.59
C ASP A 102 4.61 -9.24 10.16
N VAL A 103 5.92 -9.41 9.96
CA VAL A 103 6.56 -9.19 8.63
C VAL A 103 5.98 -10.12 7.56
N TYR A 104 5.59 -11.34 7.95
CA TYR A 104 4.95 -12.30 7.06
C TYR A 104 3.51 -11.93 6.67
N GLN A 105 2.83 -11.08 7.44
CA GLN A 105 1.51 -10.53 7.07
C GLN A 105 1.63 -9.28 6.18
N ILE A 106 2.78 -8.60 6.20
CA ILE A 106 3.04 -7.45 5.32
C ILE A 106 3.28 -7.91 3.87
N SER A 107 3.84 -9.11 3.66
CA SER A 107 4.07 -9.68 2.33
C SER A 107 2.82 -10.26 1.64
N THR A 108 1.69 -10.35 2.35
CA THR A 108 0.44 -10.89 1.82
C THR A 108 -0.75 -10.21 2.47
N HIS A 109 -0.92 -8.91 2.23
CA HIS A 109 -2.29 -8.45 1.99
C HIS A 109 -2.66 -8.95 0.60
N ASP A 110 -2.89 -10.26 0.50
CA ASP A 110 -3.23 -10.91 -0.74
C ASP A 110 -4.62 -10.38 -1.12
N ARG A 111 -4.64 -9.35 -1.97
CA ARG A 111 -5.87 -8.76 -2.54
C ARG A 111 -6.78 -9.87 -3.07
N LEU A 112 -6.20 -11.02 -3.43
CA LEU A 112 -6.89 -12.22 -3.88
C LEU A 112 -7.70 -12.88 -2.75
N GLU A 113 -7.19 -13.01 -1.53
CA GLU A 113 -7.97 -13.55 -0.39
C GLU A 113 -9.08 -12.61 0.05
N GLU A 114 -8.84 -11.30 0.03
CA GLU A 114 -9.88 -10.29 0.33
C GLU A 114 -10.98 -10.32 -0.74
N LEU A 115 -10.61 -10.39 -2.03
CA LEU A 115 -11.54 -10.56 -3.15
C LEU A 115 -12.29 -11.90 -3.08
N LEU A 116 -11.62 -13.00 -2.76
CA LEU A 116 -12.29 -14.29 -2.58
C LEU A 116 -13.26 -14.26 -1.40
N ASN A 117 -12.92 -13.54 -0.33
CA ASN A 117 -13.80 -13.33 0.82
C ASN A 117 -15.03 -12.49 0.46
N GLU A 118 -14.85 -11.45 -0.34
CA GLU A 118 -15.92 -10.58 -0.84
C GLU A 118 -16.91 -11.33 -1.72
N PHE A 119 -16.44 -12.33 -2.48
CA PHE A 119 -17.26 -13.18 -3.35
C PHE A 119 -17.38 -14.63 -2.83
N ARG A 120 -17.35 -14.83 -1.50
CA ARG A 120 -17.39 -16.16 -0.85
C ARG A 120 -18.59 -17.01 -1.26
N GLU A 121 -19.72 -16.37 -1.51
CA GLU A 121 -20.95 -17.02 -1.96
C GLU A 121 -20.94 -17.34 -3.46
N GLY A 122 -20.02 -16.73 -4.22
CA GLY A 122 -19.87 -16.93 -5.65
C GLY A 122 -19.24 -18.29 -5.96
N GLN A 123 -20.01 -19.16 -6.60
CA GLN A 123 -19.47 -20.39 -7.16
C GLN A 123 -18.73 -20.08 -8.48
N PHE A 124 -17.45 -20.41 -8.55
CA PHE A 124 -16.66 -20.28 -9.77
C PHE A 124 -16.59 -21.63 -10.49
N SER A 125 -16.71 -21.60 -11.82
CA SER A 125 -16.50 -22.81 -12.64
C SER A 125 -15.11 -23.42 -12.39
N THR A 126 -15.01 -24.75 -12.42
CA THR A 126 -13.74 -25.47 -12.32
C THR A 126 -12.86 -25.33 -13.56
N THR A 127 -13.39 -24.79 -14.66
CA THR A 127 -12.70 -24.62 -15.94
C THR A 127 -11.81 -23.38 -16.02
N ILE A 128 -11.87 -22.46 -15.04
CA ILE A 128 -11.06 -21.24 -15.05
C ILE A 128 -9.75 -21.43 -14.28
N THR A 129 -8.66 -20.91 -14.83
CA THR A 129 -7.35 -20.86 -14.15
C THR A 129 -7.34 -19.82 -13.02
N SER A 130 -6.43 -19.96 -12.06
CA SER A 130 -6.25 -18.98 -10.96
C SER A 130 -6.02 -17.55 -11.47
N LYS A 131 -5.34 -17.39 -12.60
CA LYS A 131 -5.09 -16.07 -13.22
C LYS A 131 -6.36 -15.46 -13.82
N GLN A 132 -7.19 -16.27 -14.48
CA GLN A 132 -8.48 -15.82 -15.02
C GLN A 132 -9.45 -15.47 -13.89
N LYS A 133 -9.48 -16.28 -12.83
CA LYS A 133 -10.28 -16.02 -11.63
C LYS A 133 -9.93 -14.69 -10.98
N LEU A 134 -8.63 -14.39 -10.82
CA LEU A 134 -8.16 -13.11 -10.29
C LEU A 134 -8.60 -11.92 -11.16
N ASN A 135 -8.47 -12.03 -12.48
CA ASN A 135 -8.90 -10.98 -13.39
C ASN A 135 -10.41 -10.74 -13.35
N LEU A 136 -11.19 -11.82 -13.28
CA LEU A 136 -12.65 -11.74 -13.15
C LEU A 136 -13.05 -11.03 -11.85
N LEU A 137 -12.48 -11.43 -10.70
CA LEU A 137 -12.74 -10.81 -9.40
C LEU A 137 -12.44 -9.30 -9.40
N LYS A 138 -11.35 -8.87 -10.05
CA LYS A 138 -11.02 -7.45 -10.22
C LYS A 138 -12.07 -6.69 -11.03
N ILE A 139 -12.56 -7.29 -12.11
CA ILE A 139 -13.60 -6.70 -12.96
C ILE A 139 -14.93 -6.60 -12.20
N LEU A 140 -15.30 -7.65 -11.45
CA LEU A 140 -16.52 -7.67 -10.66
C LEU A 140 -16.50 -6.59 -9.57
N ARG A 141 -15.39 -6.46 -8.82
CA ARG A 141 -15.24 -5.40 -7.81
C ARG A 141 -15.29 -3.99 -8.42
N LYS A 142 -14.62 -3.77 -9.56
CA LYS A 142 -14.66 -2.48 -10.27
C LYS A 142 -16.08 -2.08 -10.65
N ASN A 143 -16.89 -3.05 -11.07
CA ASN A 143 -18.26 -2.84 -11.50
C ASN A 143 -19.28 -3.20 -10.42
N ARG A 144 -18.87 -3.32 -9.14
CA ARG A 144 -19.76 -3.69 -8.03
C ARG A 144 -21.06 -2.88 -7.99
N PRO A 145 -21.07 -1.56 -8.24
CA PRO A 145 -22.30 -0.76 -8.27
C PRO A 145 -23.29 -1.13 -9.40
N ALA A 146 -22.84 -1.87 -10.41
CA ALA A 146 -23.69 -2.35 -11.50
C ALA A 146 -24.47 -3.63 -11.15
N PHE A 147 -24.21 -4.23 -9.98
CA PHE A 147 -24.86 -5.45 -9.53
C PHE A 147 -25.77 -5.15 -8.34
N ALA A 148 -26.96 -5.75 -8.34
CA ALA A 148 -27.84 -5.75 -7.18
C ALA A 148 -27.21 -6.63 -6.09
N ILE A 149 -27.12 -6.11 -4.86
CA ILE A 149 -26.88 -6.92 -3.67
C ILE A 149 -28.14 -6.92 -2.81
N GLY A 150 -28.32 -7.92 -1.93
CA GLY A 150 -29.53 -8.04 -1.10
C GLY A 150 -29.87 -6.78 -0.29
N GLU A 151 -28.84 -6.00 0.08
CA GLU A 151 -28.99 -4.73 0.80
C GLU A 151 -29.26 -3.52 -0.12
N GLU A 152 -28.88 -3.61 -1.40
CA GLU A 152 -28.97 -2.55 -2.42
C GLU A 152 -29.42 -3.16 -3.76
N PRO A 153 -30.74 -3.40 -3.94
CA PRO A 153 -31.26 -3.89 -5.21
C PRO A 153 -31.14 -2.83 -6.30
N LEU A 154 -30.91 -3.29 -7.53
CA LEU A 154 -30.95 -2.45 -8.73
C LEU A 154 -32.35 -1.81 -8.81
N GLY A 155 -32.42 -0.50 -8.59
CA GLY A 155 -33.67 0.25 -8.49
C GLY A 155 -33.78 1.18 -7.29
N LYS A 156 -32.88 1.06 -6.30
CA LYS A 156 -32.79 1.99 -5.16
C LYS A 156 -32.05 3.29 -5.58
N ILE A 157 -32.57 3.96 -6.60
CA ILE A 157 -32.12 5.31 -6.97
C ILE A 157 -32.63 6.25 -5.86
N LYS A 158 -31.71 6.81 -5.06
CA LYS A 158 -32.06 7.82 -4.05
C LYS A 158 -32.84 8.95 -4.73
N GLY A 159 -34.10 9.16 -4.32
CA GLY A 159 -34.98 10.22 -4.85
C GLY A 159 -36.08 9.77 -5.81
N HIS A 160 -36.34 8.47 -5.95
CA HIS A 160 -37.48 7.92 -6.71
C HIS A 160 -38.37 7.02 -5.83
N ASP A 161 -38.55 7.39 -4.56
CA ASP A 161 -39.57 6.76 -3.73
C ASP A 161 -40.94 7.31 -4.17
N ILE A 162 -41.81 6.44 -4.69
CA ILE A 162 -43.21 6.78 -4.91
C ILE A 162 -43.87 6.80 -3.53
N GLU A 163 -44.28 7.97 -3.07
CA GLU A 163 -45.15 8.11 -1.90
C GLU A 163 -46.47 7.37 -2.17
N LEU A 164 -46.76 6.35 -1.37
CA LEU A 164 -48.04 5.63 -1.33
C LEU A 164 -48.93 6.20 -0.22
#